data_AF-A0A345ZQ03-F1
#
_entry.id   AF-A0A345ZQ03-F1
#
_cell.length_a   1.000
_cell.length_b   1.000
_cell.length_c   1.000
_cell.angle_alpha   90.00
_cell.angle_beta   90.00
_cell.angle_gamma   90.00
#
_symmetry.space_group_name_H-M   'P 1'
#
loop_
_entity.id
_entity.type
_entity.pdbx_description
1 polymer ?
#
loop_
_entity_poly.entity_id
_entity_poly.type
_entity_poly.pdbx_seq_one_letter_code
_entity_poly.pdbx_strand_id
1 'polypeptide(L)' 'VLDLGTGGGIDVLLSAKRVGPTGKAYGPDMTDEMLALARENQRKAGATNVEFLKGTIEAIPLPDDSVDVIISNCVINL' A
#
# COMPACT_ATOMS: atom_id res chain seq x y z
N VAL A 1 -4.97 6.91 0.94
CA VAL A 1 -5.38 5.60 1.53
C VAL A 1 -4.13 4.82 1.90
N LEU A 2 -4.13 4.17 3.06
CA LEU A 2 -3.07 3.27 3.53
C LEU A 2 -3.64 1.85 3.71
N ASP A 3 -3.00 0.86 3.12
CA ASP A 3 -3.30 -0.57 3.32
C ASP A 3 -2.21 -1.22 4.17
N LEU A 4 -2.55 -1.71 5.36
CA LEU A 4 -1.59 -2.24 6.33
C LEU A 4 -1.18 -3.68 5.98
N GLY A 5 0.10 -3.88 5.65
CA GLY A 5 0.67 -5.18 5.29
C GLY A 5 0.29 -5.60 3.87
N THR A 6 0.89 -4.93 2.89
CA THR A 6 0.38 -4.94 1.52
C THR A 6 0.58 -6.26 0.75
N GLY A 7 1.51 -7.12 1.20
CA GLY A 7 1.87 -8.34 0.48
C GLY A 7 2.21 -8.05 -0.99
N GLY A 8 1.56 -8.78 -1.90
CA GLY A 8 1.72 -8.59 -3.35
C GLY A 8 1.07 -7.33 -3.94
N GLY A 9 0.45 -6.46 -3.13
CA GLY A 9 0.00 -5.14 -3.53
C GLY A 9 -1.42 -5.03 -4.11
N ILE A 10 -2.22 -6.10 -4.10
CA ILE A 10 -3.54 -6.13 -4.76
C ILE A 10 -4.48 -5.05 -4.19
N ASP A 11 -4.65 -4.99 -2.87
CA ASP A 11 -5.61 -4.07 -2.23
C ASP A 11 -5.16 -2.60 -2.40
N VAL A 12 -3.86 -2.33 -2.42
CA VAL A 12 -3.30 -1.00 -2.75
C VAL A 12 -3.60 -0.61 -4.19
N LEU A 13 -3.43 -1.52 -5.16
CA LEU A 13 -3.71 -1.25 -6.57
C LEU A 13 -5.20 -0.99 -6.82
N LEU A 14 -6.07 -1.77 -6.17
CA LEU A 14 -7.51 -1.54 -6.22
C LEU A 14 -7.89 -0.20 -5.58
N SER A 15 -7.27 0.13 -4.45
CA SER A 15 -7.46 1.42 -3.77
C SER A 15 -7.02 2.59 -4.66
N ALA A 16 -5.85 2.49 -5.29
CA ALA A 16 -5.33 3.51 -6.20
C ALA A 16 -6.26 3.80 -7.38
N LYS A 17 -6.88 2.76 -7.94
CA LYS A 17 -7.92 2.91 -8.97
C LYS A 17 -9.17 3.61 -8.41
N ARG A 18 -9.57 3.28 -7.18
CA ARG A 18 -10.81 3.78 -6.57
C ARG A 18 -10.72 5.26 -6.17
N VAL A 19 -9.57 5.70 -5.67
CA VAL A 19 -9.32 7.10 -5.26
C VAL A 19 -9.12 8.04 -6.45
N GLY A 20 -8.98 7.50 -7.66
CA GLY A 20 -8.78 8.27 -8.88
C GLY A 20 -7.37 8.84 -9.02
N PRO A 21 -7.07 9.53 -10.13
CA PRO A 21 -5.72 9.93 -10.50
C PRO A 21 -5.09 11.00 -9.58
N THR A 22 -5.92 11.74 -8.84
CA THR A 22 -5.45 12.74 -7.86
C THR A 22 -5.27 12.17 -6.46
N GLY A 23 -5.82 10.99 -6.19
CA GLY A 23 -5.62 10.28 -4.94
C GLY A 23 -4.38 9.40 -4.98
N LYS A 24 -3.90 9.01 -3.80
CA LYS A 24 -2.71 8.15 -3.64
C LYS A 24 -2.98 6.99 -2.69
N ALA A 25 -2.42 5.83 -3.01
CA ALA A 25 -2.47 4.64 -2.19
C ALA A 25 -1.06 4.22 -1.74
N TYR A 26 -0.96 3.84 -0.47
CA TYR A 26 0.28 3.41 0.16
C TYR A 26 0.14 1.98 0.70
N GLY A 27 1.19 1.19 0.58
CA GLY A 27 1.28 -0.14 1.16
C GLY A 27 2.64 -0.40 1.78
N PRO A 28 2.76 -0.47 3.12
CA PRO A 28 3.97 -0.95 3.77
C PRO A 28 4.01 -2.48 3.80
N ASP A 29 5.20 -3.04 3.59
CA ASP A 29 5.50 -4.45 3.87
C ASP A 29 6.91 -4.57 4.45
N MET A 30 7.11 -5.56 5.31
CA MET A 30 8.39 -5.77 5.98
C MET A 30 9.37 -6.59 5.14
N THR A 31 8.93 -7.29 4.10
CA THR A 31 9.77 -8.21 3.32
C THR A 31 10.13 -7.61 1.95
N ASP A 32 11.40 -7.74 1.55
CA ASP A 32 11.84 -7.23 0.24
C ASP A 32 11.22 -8.03 -0.93
N GLU A 33 10.94 -9.30 -0.68
CA GLU A 33 10.28 -10.19 -1.64
C GLU A 33 8.87 -9.71 -1.99
N MET A 34 8.03 -9.40 -0.99
CA MET A 34 6.69 -8.88 -1.24
C MET A 34 6.73 -7.50 -1.89
N LEU A 35 7.64 -6.62 -1.47
CA LEU A 35 7.79 -5.31 -2.11
C LEU A 35 8.23 -5.42 -3.57
N ALA A 36 9.12 -6.37 -3.91
CA ALA A 36 9.52 -6.62 -5.29
C ALA A 36 8.32 -7.12 -6.12
N LEU A 37 7.55 -8.07 -5.57
CA LEU A 37 6.32 -8.57 -6.21
C LEU A 37 5.29 -7.46 -6.41
N ALA A 38 5.05 -6.64 -5.39
CA ALA A 38 4.11 -5.53 -5.42
C ALA A 38 4.49 -4.48 -6.47
N ARG A 39 5.78 -4.10 -6.55
CA ARG A 39 6.29 -3.17 -7.57
C ARG A 39 6.15 -3.72 -8.98
N GLU A 40 6.38 -5.02 -9.18
CA GLU A 40 6.16 -5.65 -10.48
C GLU A 40 4.66 -5.65 -10.86
N ASN A 41 3.77 -5.91 -9.90
CA ASN A 41 2.32 -5.81 -10.11
C ASN A 41 1.88 -4.37 -10.41
N GLN A 42 2.45 -3.37 -9.73
CA GLN A 42 2.24 -1.96 -10.04
C GLN A 42 2.66 -1.62 -11.48
N ARG A 43 3.83 -2.10 -11.91
CA ARG A 43 4.31 -1.90 -13.29
C ARG A 43 3.36 -2.54 -14.31
N LYS A 44 2.92 -3.77 -14.07
CA LYS A 44 1.94 -4.47 -14.93
C LYS A 44 0.59 -3.76 -14.98
N ALA A 45 0.15 -3.19 -13.86
CA ALA A 45 -1.10 -2.44 -13.76
C ALA A 45 -1.03 -1.02 -14.36
N GLY A 46 0.18 -0.51 -14.63
CA GLY A 46 0.37 0.88 -15.06
C GLY A 46 -0.03 1.91 -14.01
N ALA A 47 -0.01 1.53 -12.73
CA ALA A 47 -0.44 2.40 -11.64
C ALA A 47 0.65 3.40 -11.26
N THR A 48 0.37 4.69 -11.44
CA THR A 48 1.32 5.79 -11.18
C THR A 48 1.11 6.47 -9.83
N ASN A 49 -0.02 6.22 -9.18
CA ASN A 49 -0.42 6.82 -7.90
C ASN A 49 -0.34 5.83 -6.71
N VAL A 50 0.66 4.95 -6.76
CA VAL A 50 0.93 3.90 -5.75
C VAL A 50 2.35 4.03 -5.24
N GLU A 51 2.51 3.89 -3.92
CA GLU A 51 3.83 3.83 -3.28
C GLU A 51 3.91 2.68 -2.28
N PHE A 52 4.86 1.76 -2.54
CA PHE A 52 5.19 0.68 -1.62
C PHE A 52 6.36 1.06 -0.75
N LEU A 53 6.22 0.88 0.56
CA LEU A 53 7.14 1.35 1.59
C LEU A 53 7.73 0.15 2.34
N LYS A 54 9.05 0.17 2.58
CA LYS A 54 9.68 -0.82 3.45
C LYS A 54 9.45 -0.41 4.91
N GLY A 55 8.83 -1.28 5.69
CA GLY A 55 8.60 -1.02 7.10
C GLY A 55 7.62 -2.00 7.72
N THR A 56 7.45 -1.92 9.03
CA THR A 56 6.42 -2.65 9.75
C THR A 56 5.22 -1.74 10.03
N ILE A 57 4.07 -2.31 10.37
CA ILE A 57 2.84 -1.55 10.59
C ILE A 57 2.86 -0.77 11.92
N GLU A 58 3.78 -1.11 12.83
CA GLU A 58 4.04 -0.41 14.08
C GLU A 58 4.87 0.86 13.90
N ALA A 59 5.55 1.00 12.76
CA ALA A 59 6.45 2.12 12.44
C ALA A 59 6.26 2.54 10.98
N ILE A 60 5.07 3.03 10.64
CA ILE A 60 4.71 3.45 9.29
C ILE A 60 5.55 4.67 8.88
N PRO A 61 6.28 4.63 7.76
CA PRO A 61 7.14 5.73 7.32
C PRO A 61 6.33 6.80 6.55
N LEU A 62 5.27 7.32 7.18
CA LEU A 62 4.44 8.41 6.69
C LEU A 62 4.29 9.47 7.78
N PRO A 63 4.12 10.76 7.42
CA PRO A 63 3.79 11.80 8.39
C PRO A 63 2.44 11.54 9.07
N ASP A 64 2.28 12.11 10.26
CA ASP A 64 0.98 12.16 10.93
C ASP A 64 -0.05 12.89 10.05
N ASP A 65 -1.33 12.53 10.20
CA ASP A 65 -2.47 13.11 9.48
C ASP A 65 -2.35 13.11 7.94
N SER A 66 -1.55 12.21 7.36
CA SER A 66 -1.27 12.21 5.92
C SER A 66 -2.18 11.30 5.08
N VAL A 67 -3.12 10.57 5.69
CA VAL A 67 -4.01 9.62 5.00
C VAL A 67 -5.45 9.72 5.50
N ASP A 68 -6.40 9.69 4.56
CA ASP A 68 -7.83 9.83 4.89
C ASP A 68 -8.50 8.52 5.35
N VAL A 69 -7.93 7.38 4.94
CA VAL A 69 -8.50 6.03 5.16
C VAL A 69 -7.39 5.02 5.36
N ILE A 70 -7.60 4.13 6.33
CA ILE A 70 -6.75 2.96 6.60
C ILE A 70 -7.56 1.69 6.31
N ILE A 71 -6.93 0.73 5.64
CA ILE A 71 -7.44 -0.61 5.36
C ILE A 71 -6.51 -1.60 6.05
N SER A 72 -7.08 -2.64 6.66
CA SER A 72 -6.32 -3.81 7.11
C SER A 72 -7.11 -5.06 6.74
N ASN A 73 -6.49 -5.92 5.94
CA ASN A 73 -7.09 -7.16 5.49
C ASN A 73 -6.20 -8.33 5.92
N CYS A 74 -6.66 -9.13 6.88
CA CYS A 74 -5.95 -10.27 7.46
C CYS A 74 -4.61 -9.97 8.18
N VAL A 75 -4.30 -8.70 8.45
CA VAL A 75 -3.08 -8.29 9.15
C VAL A 75 -3.36 -7.98 10.61
N ILE A 76 -4.30 -7.08 10.89
CA ILE A 76 -4.78 -6.88 12.26
C ILE A 76 -5.87 -7.92 12.52
N ASN A 77 -5.58 -8.86 13.43
CA ASN A 77 -6.56 -9.81 13.94
C ASN A 77 -6.98 -9.34 15.35
N LEU A 78 -8.28 -9.05 15.53
CA LEU A 78 -8.87 -8.55 16.78
C LEU A 78 -9.42 -9.70 17.63
#